data_AF-A0A1I4AAZ3-F1
#
_entry.id   AF-A0A1I4AAZ3-F1
#
_cell.length_a   1.000
_cell.length_b   1.000
_cell.length_c   1.000
_cell.angle_alpha   90.00
_cell.angle_beta   90.00
_cell.angle_gamma   90.00
#
_symmetry.space_group_name_H-M   'P 1'
#
loop_
_entity.id
_entity.type
_entity.pdbx_description
1 polymer ?
#
loop_
_entity_poly.entity_id
_entity_poly.type
_entity_poly.pdbx_seq_one_letter_code
_entity_poly.pdbx_strand_id
1 'polypeptide(L)'
;MFFRARKINRLVFIVFLAAAAFALAKALLPDNDSLGLIPWDKAKHFLVFYVLSVLASLALPQSRLHRIGLAMLAFGGAIEVLQAFVGRDASWFDLLADGCGISAAFGPMLVSKWWRAAARF
;
A
#
# COMPACT_ATOMS: atom_id res chain seq x y z
N MET A 1 -10.42 -4.25 -30.21
CA MET A 1 -10.09 -4.08 -28.77
C MET A 1 -8.91 -3.11 -28.68
N PHE A 2 -9.16 -1.82 -28.45
CA PHE A 2 -8.11 -0.80 -28.40
C PHE A 2 -7.25 -1.01 -27.15
N PHE A 3 -6.03 -1.53 -27.33
CA PHE A 3 -4.96 -1.39 -26.34
C PHE A 3 -4.53 0.08 -26.31
N ARG A 4 -5.32 0.90 -25.62
CA ARG A 4 -4.98 2.29 -25.32
C ARG A 4 -3.70 2.23 -24.49
N ALA A 5 -2.58 2.68 -25.06
CA ALA A 5 -1.26 2.66 -24.41
C ALA A 5 -1.41 3.22 -23.00
N ARG A 6 -1.35 2.33 -22.00
CA ARG A 6 -1.44 2.69 -20.58
C ARG A 6 -0.27 3.61 -20.31
N LYS A 7 -0.50 4.92 -20.17
CA LYS A 7 0.55 5.87 -19.77
C LYS A 7 0.93 5.55 -18.32
N ILE A 8 1.84 4.60 -18.17
CA ILE A 8 2.48 4.29 -16.89
C ILE A 8 3.42 5.44 -16.61
N ASN A 9 3.24 6.10 -15.46
CA ASN A 9 4.11 7.19 -15.07
C ASN A 9 5.39 6.57 -14.48
N ARG A 10 6.38 6.29 -15.34
CA ARG A 10 7.58 5.50 -14.99
C ARG A 10 8.33 6.06 -13.77
N LEU A 11 8.40 7.37 -13.62
CA LEU A 11 9.01 8.01 -12.46
C LEU A 11 8.28 7.63 -11.16
N VAL A 12 6.95 7.79 -11.12
CA VAL A 12 6.14 7.43 -9.95
C VAL A 12 6.19 5.91 -9.70
N PHE A 13 6.26 5.12 -10.76
CA PHE A 13 6.40 3.68 -10.65
C PHE A 13 7.75 3.26 -10.05
N ILE A 14 8.85 3.91 -10.43
CA ILE A 14 10.17 3.68 -9.81
C ILE A 14 10.16 4.11 -8.35
N VAL A 15 9.56 5.26 -8.02
CA VAL A 15 9.43 5.73 -6.63
C VAL A 15 8.59 4.74 -5.81
N PHE A 16 7.49 4.24 -6.37
CA PHE A 16 6.67 3.20 -5.75
C PHE A 16 7.47 1.92 -5.48
N LEU A 17 8.23 1.43 -6.47
CA LEU A 17 9.06 0.24 -6.32
C LEU A 17 10.15 0.45 -5.26
N ALA A 18 10.81 1.61 -5.26
CA ALA A 18 11.82 1.95 -4.27
C ALA A 18 11.22 2.02 -2.85
N ALA A 19 10.04 2.63 -2.69
CA ALA A 19 9.33 2.69 -1.42
C ALA A 19 8.88 1.30 -0.94
N ALA A 20 8.38 0.45 -1.84
CA ALA A 20 7.97 -0.91 -1.52
C ALA A 20 9.17 -1.78 -1.10
N ALA A 21 10.29 -1.68 -1.82
CA ALA A 21 11.53 -2.37 -1.47
C ALA A 21 12.09 -1.88 -0.12
N PHE A 22 12.02 -0.58 0.15
CA PHE A 22 12.43 -0.01 1.42
C PHE A 22 11.54 -0.50 2.58
N ALA A 23 10.22 -0.53 2.39
CA ALA A 23 9.27 -1.05 3.38
C ALA A 23 9.53 -2.53 3.68
N LEU A 24 9.74 -3.35 2.64
CA LEU A 24 10.09 -4.77 2.80
C LEU A 24 11.42 -4.96 3.53
N ALA A 25 12.45 -4.19 3.17
CA ALA A 25 13.74 -4.24 3.85
C ALA A 25 13.58 -3.89 5.33
N LYS A 26 12.88 -2.78 5.65
CA LYS A 26 12.61 -2.38 7.04
C LYS A 26 11.82 -3.43 7.82
N ALA A 27 10.85 -4.08 7.19
CA ALA A 27 10.05 -5.14 7.80
C ALA A 27 10.88 -6.41 8.13
N LEU A 28 11.91 -6.69 7.34
CA LEU A 28 12.81 -7.84 7.50
C LEU A 28 14.01 -7.55 8.41
N LEU A 29 14.48 -6.30 8.49
CA LEU A 29 15.59 -5.94 9.35
C LEU A 29 15.18 -6.06 10.84
N PRO A 30 16.10 -6.53 11.71
CA PRO A 30 15.88 -6.51 13.14
C PRO A 30 15.82 -5.06 13.64
N ASP A 31 14.62 -4.52 13.80
CA ASP A 31 14.42 -3.28 14.55
C ASP A 31 14.95 -3.45 15.98
N ASN A 32 15.96 -2.64 16.28
CA ASN A 32 16.62 -2.47 17.57
C ASN A 32 15.86 -1.47 18.47
N ASP A 33 14.58 -1.22 18.20
CA ASP A 33 13.71 -0.41 19.05
C ASP A 33 13.34 -1.24 20.30
N SER A 34 14.24 -1.23 21.27
CA SER A 34 14.07 -1.70 22.64
C SER A 34 13.11 -0.84 23.47
N LEU A 35 12.33 0.06 22.84
CA LEU A 35 11.32 0.89 23.49
C LEU A 35 9.94 0.30 23.21
N GLY A 36 9.60 -0.69 24.04
CA GLY A 36 8.38 -1.44 23.96
C GLY A 36 7.09 -0.64 24.14
N LEU A 37 5.98 -1.33 23.84
CA LEU A 37 4.62 -1.04 24.32
C LEU A 37 3.87 0.15 23.70
N ILE A 38 4.27 0.70 22.55
CA ILE A 38 3.50 1.78 21.89
C ILE A 38 2.81 1.26 20.62
N PRO A 39 1.50 1.52 20.40
CA PRO A 39 0.73 1.17 19.19
C PRO A 39 1.25 1.80 17.88
N TRP A 40 2.39 2.49 17.92
CA TRP A 40 2.95 3.24 16.81
C TRP A 40 3.35 2.32 15.65
N ASP A 41 3.67 1.06 15.92
CA ASP A 41 4.01 0.09 14.87
C ASP A 41 2.86 -0.13 13.88
N LYS A 42 1.63 -0.24 14.39
CA LYS A 42 0.41 -0.34 13.57
C LYS A 42 0.13 0.94 12.79
N ALA A 43 0.45 2.10 13.39
CA ALA A 43 0.34 3.38 12.70
C ALA A 43 1.37 3.52 11.57
N LYS A 44 2.58 2.98 11.73
CA LYS A 44 3.59 2.90 10.66
C LYS A 44 3.08 2.02 9.52
N HIS A 45 2.56 0.83 9.82
CA HIS A 45 1.94 -0.08 8.85
C HIS A 45 0.84 0.62 8.03
N PHE A 46 -0.13 1.22 8.73
CA PHE A 46 -1.19 2.00 8.12
C PHE A 46 -0.65 3.10 7.19
N LEU A 47 0.31 3.90 7.66
CA LEU A 47 0.85 5.03 6.89
C LEU A 47 1.65 4.57 5.67
N VAL A 48 2.47 3.52 5.80
CA VAL A 48 3.25 2.94 4.70
C VAL A 48 2.32 2.41 3.62
N PHE A 49 1.30 1.63 3.98
CA PHE A 49 0.35 1.10 3.01
C PHE A 49 -0.57 2.16 2.41
N TYR A 50 -0.92 3.19 3.17
CA TYR A 50 -1.62 4.36 2.64
C TYR A 50 -0.80 5.06 1.55
N VAL A 51 0.46 5.39 1.84
CA VAL A 51 1.36 6.08 0.90
C VAL A 51 1.65 5.21 -0.34
N LEU A 52 1.94 3.93 -0.15
CA LEU A 52 2.15 2.98 -1.25
C LEU A 52 0.91 2.86 -2.13
N SER A 53 -0.29 2.81 -1.55
CA SER A 53 -1.55 2.73 -2.30
C SER A 53 -1.83 3.99 -3.12
N VAL A 54 -1.52 5.18 -2.57
CA VAL A 54 -1.60 6.45 -3.30
C VAL A 54 -0.59 6.48 -4.44
N LEU A 55 0.68 6.15 -4.18
CA LEU A 55 1.74 6.11 -5.18
C LEU A 55 1.41 5.12 -6.30
N ALA A 56 0.94 3.91 -5.97
CA ALA A 56 0.53 2.91 -6.95
C ALA A 56 -0.64 3.41 -7.82
N SER A 57 -1.59 4.13 -7.21
CA SER A 57 -2.72 4.70 -7.95
C SER A 57 -2.32 5.87 -8.85
N LEU A 58 -1.32 6.66 -8.45
CA LEU A 58 -0.73 7.72 -9.28
C LEU A 58 0.18 7.17 -10.39
N ALA A 59 0.88 6.07 -10.13
CA ALA A 59 1.70 5.37 -11.13
C ALA A 59 0.83 4.69 -12.20
N LEU A 60 -0.35 4.19 -11.79
CA LEU A 60 -1.28 3.44 -12.63
C LEU A 60 -2.68 4.11 -12.69
N PRO A 61 -2.80 5.33 -13.23
CA PRO A 61 -4.04 6.11 -13.18
C PRO A 61 -5.22 5.46 -13.95
N GLN A 62 -4.93 4.56 -14.89
CA GLN A 62 -5.93 3.81 -15.65
C GLN A 62 -6.19 2.38 -15.13
N SER A 63 -5.46 1.92 -14.11
CA SER A 63 -5.75 0.62 -13.49
C SER A 63 -6.97 0.72 -12.57
N ARG A 64 -7.70 -0.39 -12.46
CA ARG A 64 -8.84 -0.49 -11.55
C ARG A 64 -8.32 -0.52 -10.11
N LEU A 65 -8.81 0.37 -9.25
CA LEU A 65 -8.35 0.52 -7.86
C LEU A 65 -8.40 -0.80 -7.08
N HIS A 66 -9.41 -1.66 -7.31
CA HIS A 66 -9.48 -2.98 -6.68
C HIS A 66 -8.28 -3.89 -7.00
N ARG A 67 -7.69 -3.80 -8.20
CA ARG A 67 -6.50 -4.61 -8.54
C ARG A 67 -5.28 -4.12 -7.79
N ILE A 68 -5.17 -2.79 -7.62
CA ILE A 68 -4.08 -2.18 -6.84
C ILE A 68 -4.24 -2.56 -5.36
N GLY A 69 -5.46 -2.51 -4.84
CA GLY A 69 -5.77 -2.94 -3.47
C GLY A 69 -5.44 -4.39 -3.21
N LEU A 70 -5.88 -5.29 -4.10
CA LEU A 70 -5.59 -6.71 -3.99
C LEU A 70 -4.08 -6.98 -4.03
N ALA A 71 -3.34 -6.30 -4.91
CA ALA A 71 -1.90 -6.43 -4.99
C ALA A 71 -1.20 -5.92 -3.72
N MET A 72 -1.67 -4.82 -3.13
CA MET A 72 -1.10 -4.30 -1.88
C MET A 72 -1.44 -5.23 -0.69
N LEU A 73 -2.67 -5.73 -0.59
CA LEU A 73 -3.02 -6.72 0.44
C LEU A 73 -2.17 -8.00 0.31
N ALA A 74 -1.98 -8.50 -0.92
CA ALA A 74 -1.11 -9.64 -1.15
C ALA A 74 0.36 -9.33 -0.77
N PHE A 75 0.81 -8.10 -0.99
CA PHE A 75 2.14 -7.66 -0.59
C PHE A 75 2.30 -7.58 0.94
N GLY A 76 1.31 -7.04 1.67
CA GLY A 76 1.29 -7.03 3.14
C GLY A 76 1.26 -8.44 3.73
N GLY A 77 0.40 -9.32 3.21
CA GLY A 77 0.39 -10.72 3.64
C GLY A 77 1.68 -11.47 3.33
N ALA A 78 2.34 -11.17 2.20
CA ALA A 78 3.65 -11.73 1.90
C ALA A 78 4.73 -11.25 2.88
N ILE A 79 4.67 -9.98 3.32
CA ILE A 79 5.58 -9.44 4.35
C ILE A 79 5.39 -10.18 5.67
N GLU A 80 4.15 -10.39 6.13
CA GLU A 80 3.89 -11.13 7.38
C GLU A 80 4.41 -12.57 7.32
N VAL A 81 4.17 -13.26 6.19
CA VAL A 81 4.68 -14.62 5.99
C VAL A 81 6.21 -14.63 6.04
N LEU A 82 6.87 -13.70 5.35
CA LEU A 82 8.33 -13.59 5.37
C LEU A 82 8.86 -13.24 6.78
N GLN A 83 8.17 -12.38 7.53
CA GLN A 83 8.50 -12.06 8.92
C GLN A 83 8.42 -13.30 9.81
N ALA A 84 7.39 -14.13 9.63
CA ALA A 84 7.27 -15.40 10.35
C ALA A 84 8.43 -16.36 10.03
N PHE A 85 8.90 -16.41 8.78
CA PHE A 85 10.07 -17.22 8.39
C PHE A 85 11.39 -16.70 8.98
N VAL A 86 11.52 -15.39 9.21
CA VAL A 86 12.70 -14.76 9.81
C VAL A 86 12.62 -14.78 11.35
N GLY A 87 11.54 -15.30 11.93
CA GLY A 87 11.36 -15.41 13.38
C GLY A 87 10.93 -14.09 14.05
N ARG A 88 10.31 -13.17 13.31
CA ARG A 88 9.67 -11.96 13.86
C ARG A 88 8.21 -12.24 14.25
N ASP A 89 7.67 -11.37 15.11
CA ASP A 89 6.26 -11.36 15.48
C ASP A 89 5.39 -10.99 14.27
N ALA A 90 4.90 -12.01 13.56
CA ALA A 90 3.86 -11.84 12.54
C ALA A 90 2.50 -11.76 13.25
N SER A 91 1.79 -10.64 13.08
CA SER A 91 0.52 -10.39 13.76
C SER A 91 -0.55 -9.99 12.75
N TRP A 92 -1.66 -10.74 12.72
CA TRP A 92 -2.84 -10.45 11.89
C TRP A 92 -3.40 -9.03 12.00
N PHE A 93 -3.07 -8.32 13.09
CA PHE A 93 -3.45 -6.92 13.25
C PHE A 93 -2.66 -5.97 12.35
N ASP A 94 -1.49 -6.36 11.87
CA ASP A 94 -0.65 -5.58 10.97
C ASP A 94 -1.21 -5.68 9.55
N LEU A 95 -1.64 -6.86 9.11
CA LEU A 95 -2.46 -7.05 7.89
C LEU A 95 -3.72 -6.18 7.91
N LEU A 96 -4.35 -6.07 9.08
CA LEU A 96 -5.56 -5.27 9.25
C LEU A 96 -5.27 -3.77 9.18
N ALA A 97 -4.14 -3.33 9.74
CA ALA A 97 -3.65 -1.96 9.61
C ALA A 97 -3.32 -1.62 8.14
N ASP A 98 -2.68 -2.55 7.43
CA ASP A 98 -2.37 -2.43 6.00
C ASP A 98 -3.66 -2.28 5.17
N GLY A 99 -4.65 -3.16 5.43
CA GLY A 99 -5.97 -3.10 4.79
C GLY A 99 -6.71 -1.78 5.06
N CYS A 100 -6.61 -1.26 6.28
CA CYS A 100 -7.14 0.06 6.63
C CYS A 100 -6.45 1.18 5.84
N GLY A 101 -5.12 1.15 5.73
CA GLY A 101 -4.33 2.13 4.98
C GLY A 101 -4.69 2.16 3.49
N ILE A 102 -4.84 0.97 2.88
CA ILE A 102 -5.28 0.80 1.49
C ILE A 102 -6.68 1.38 1.29
N SER A 103 -7.62 1.07 2.19
CA SER A 103 -9.01 1.52 2.12
C SER A 103 -9.10 3.05 2.26
N ALA A 104 -8.35 3.62 3.20
CA ALA A 104 -8.25 5.06 3.41
C ALA A 104 -7.65 5.79 2.19
N ALA A 105 -6.69 5.19 1.49
CA ALA A 105 -6.12 5.75 0.27
C ALA A 105 -7.14 5.77 -0.89
N PHE A 106 -7.96 4.73 -1.03
CA PHE A 106 -8.93 4.65 -2.13
C PHE A 106 -10.21 5.46 -1.88
N GLY A 107 -10.61 5.69 -0.63
CA GLY A 107 -11.82 6.45 -0.28
C GLY A 107 -11.91 7.81 -1.01
N PRO A 108 -10.93 8.72 -0.83
CA PRO A 108 -10.90 10.02 -1.51
C PRO A 108 -10.82 9.90 -3.04
N MET A 109 -10.17 8.86 -3.56
CA MET A 109 -10.06 8.62 -5.01
C MET A 109 -11.36 8.16 -5.63
N LEU A 110 -12.15 7.36 -4.91
CA LEU A 110 -13.50 6.95 -5.31
C LEU A 110 -14.47 8.13 -5.23
N VAL A 111 -14.42 8.89 -4.14
CA VAL A 111 -15.25 10.11 -3.96
C VAL A 111 -14.93 11.14 -5.04
N SER A 112 -13.66 11.43 -5.32
CA SER A 112 -13.29 12.39 -6.38
C SER A 112 -13.63 11.91 -7.79
N LYS A 113 -13.68 10.60 -8.05
CA LYS A 113 -14.21 10.05 -9.31
C LYS A 113 -15.72 10.20 -9.40
N TRP A 114 -16.44 9.90 -8.31
CA TRP A 114 -17.88 10.08 -8.20
C TRP A 114 -18.29 11.55 -8.36
N TRP A 115 -17.61 12.46 -7.67
CA TRP A 115 -17.87 13.90 -7.75
C TRP A 115 -17.68 14.44 -9.16
N ARG A 116 -16.60 14.02 -9.85
CA ARG A 116 -16.36 14.40 -11.25
C ARG A 116 -17.35 13.78 -12.23
N ALA A 117 -17.95 12.64 -11.89
CA ALA A 117 -19.02 12.04 -12.69
C ALA A 117 -20.37 12.73 -12.43
N ALA A 118 -20.67 13.07 -11.19
CA ALA A 118 -21.88 13.77 -10.79
C ALA A 118 -21.93 15.22 -11.27
N ALA A 119 -20.79 15.94 -11.28
CA ALA A 119 -20.67 17.31 -11.79
C ALA A 119 -20.64 17.42 -13.34
N ARG A 120 -20.83 16.31 -14.06
CA ARG A 120 -20.93 16.26 -15.52
C ARG A 120 -22.37 16.12 -16.03
N PHE A 121 -23.34 16.20 -15.13
CA PHE A 121 -24.76 16.35 -15.41
C PHE A 121 -25.20 17.75 -14.97
#